data_AF-F7BZ14-F1
#
_entry.id   AF-F7BZ14-F1
#
_cell.length_a   1.000
_cell.length_b   1.000
_cell.length_c   1.000
_cell.angle_alpha   90.00
_cell.angle_beta   90.00
_cell.angle_gamma   90.00
#
_symmetry.space_group_name_H-M   'P 1'
#
loop_
_entity.id
_entity.type
_entity.pdbx_description
1 polymer ?
#
loop_
_entity_poly.entity_id
_entity_poly.type
_entity_poly.pdbx_seq_one_letter_code
_entity_poly.pdbx_strand_id
1 'polypeptide(L)'
;MAAPESRLVSLPLSRIRLIMKSSPDVSNINQDALMVTAKATELFVQFLATHSYKHGTGKETKTLTYSDLANAAEESETFQFLSDILPKKILASDYLQMLKDEQERDEDDDDEEEEEEEEDDEDDDDDEEEEEDDDDEEDDDDD
;
A
#
# COMPACT_ATOMS: atom_id res chain seq x y z
N MET A 1 37.23 -24.77 -34.85
CA MET A 1 36.81 -24.37 -33.49
C MET A 1 35.29 -24.28 -33.54
N ALA A 2 34.58 -25.30 -33.04
CA ALA A 2 33.12 -25.30 -33.07
C ALA A 2 32.61 -24.19 -32.14
N ALA A 3 31.73 -23.32 -32.65
CA ALA A 3 31.03 -22.36 -31.80
C ALA A 3 30.31 -23.12 -30.67
N PRO A 4 30.31 -22.61 -29.42
CA PRO A 4 29.53 -23.24 -28.38
C PRO A 4 28.08 -23.28 -28.88
N GLU A 5 27.49 -24.47 -28.94
CA GLU A 5 26.06 -24.61 -29.21
C GLU A 5 25.33 -23.63 -28.30
N SER A 6 24.66 -22.65 -28.90
CA SER A 6 23.84 -21.70 -28.16
C SER A 6 22.79 -22.54 -27.43
N ARG A 7 23.01 -22.80 -26.13
CA ARG A 7 21.99 -23.41 -25.30
C ARG A 7 20.78 -22.50 -25.40
N LEU A 8 19.73 -22.99 -26.05
CA LEU A 8 18.50 -22.21 -26.30
C LEU A 8 17.92 -21.67 -24.99
N VAL A 9 18.18 -22.39 -23.89
CA VAL A 9 17.86 -22.03 -22.51
C VAL A 9 19.05 -22.37 -21.59
N SER A 10 19.31 -21.49 -20.63
CA SER A 10 20.33 -21.56 -19.58
C SER A 10 19.84 -22.31 -18.35
N LEU A 11 18.54 -22.29 -18.07
CA LEU A 11 17.96 -22.97 -16.91
C LEU A 11 17.82 -24.49 -17.13
N PRO A 12 18.06 -25.33 -16.10
CA PRO A 12 17.91 -26.79 -16.23
C PRO A 12 16.46 -27.20 -16.50
N LEU A 13 16.20 -27.74 -17.70
CA LEU A 13 14.86 -28.18 -18.10
C LEU A 13 14.24 -29.23 -17.17
N SER A 14 15.06 -30.10 -16.58
CA SER A 14 14.60 -31.10 -15.61
C SER A 14 14.01 -30.45 -14.36
N ARG A 15 14.61 -29.37 -13.86
CA ARG A 15 14.14 -28.63 -12.70
C ARG A 15 12.85 -27.86 -13.00
N ILE A 16 12.78 -27.23 -14.18
CA ILE A 16 11.57 -26.54 -14.64
C ILE A 16 10.42 -27.53 -14.76
N ARG A 17 10.65 -28.69 -15.39
CA ARG A 17 9.64 -29.75 -15.51
C ARG A 17 9.15 -30.24 -14.15
N LEU A 18 10.06 -30.40 -13.19
CA LEU A 18 9.70 -30.80 -11.83
C LEU A 18 8.79 -29.77 -11.15
N ILE A 19 9.11 -28.48 -11.28
CA ILE A 19 8.29 -27.38 -10.73
C ILE A 19 6.93 -27.32 -11.43
N MET A 20 6.88 -27.42 -12.76
CA MET A 20 5.60 -27.46 -13.49
C MET A 20 4.71 -28.63 -13.04
N LYS A 21 5.29 -29.79 -12.71
CA LYS A 21 4.57 -30.97 -12.20
C LYS A 21 4.22 -30.92 -10.72
N SER A 22 4.65 -29.91 -9.96
CA SER A 22 4.22 -29.78 -8.56
C SER A 22 2.76 -29.32 -8.46
N SER A 23 2.21 -28.77 -9.53
CA SER A 23 0.78 -28.45 -9.62
C SER A 23 -0.04 -29.73 -9.81
N PRO A 24 -1.09 -29.97 -9.00
CA PRO A 24 -1.84 -31.23 -9.00
C PRO A 24 -2.52 -31.53 -10.35
N ASP A 25 -2.82 -30.51 -11.15
CA ASP A 25 -3.51 -30.66 -12.43
C ASP A 25 -2.56 -30.90 -13.63
N VAL A 26 -1.24 -30.95 -13.41
CA VAL A 26 -0.24 -31.08 -14.47
C VAL A 26 0.29 -32.52 -14.56
N SER A 27 -0.22 -33.29 -15.51
CA SER A 27 0.20 -34.68 -15.75
C SER A 27 1.37 -34.77 -16.74
N ASN A 28 1.13 -34.42 -18.00
CA ASN A 28 2.08 -34.48 -19.10
C ASN A 28 2.40 -33.07 -19.61
N ILE A 29 3.68 -32.82 -19.88
CA ILE A 29 4.18 -31.53 -20.38
C ILE A 29 4.83 -31.77 -21.74
N ASN A 30 4.33 -31.11 -22.77
CA ASN A 30 4.95 -31.10 -24.10
C ASN A 30 6.34 -30.42 -24.04
N GLN A 31 7.28 -30.89 -24.86
CA GLN A 31 8.61 -30.30 -25.01
C GLN A 31 8.54 -28.82 -25.41
N ASP A 32 7.64 -28.42 -26.30
CA ASP A 32 7.54 -27.00 -26.71
C ASP A 32 7.07 -26.11 -25.56
N ALA A 33 6.06 -26.54 -24.81
CA ALA A 33 5.61 -25.83 -23.61
C ALA A 33 6.74 -25.69 -22.58
N LEU A 34 7.49 -26.77 -22.36
CA LEU A 34 8.66 -26.75 -21.46
C LEU A 34 9.73 -25.76 -21.92
N MET A 35 10.03 -25.69 -23.21
CA MET A 35 11.01 -24.76 -23.77
C MET A 35 10.55 -23.30 -23.67
N VAL A 36 9.28 -23.02 -23.95
CA VAL A 36 8.70 -21.67 -23.82
C VAL A 36 8.68 -21.24 -22.36
N THR A 37 8.22 -22.09 -21.43
CA THR A 37 8.26 -21.79 -19.99
C THR A 37 9.69 -21.53 -19.53
N ALA A 38 10.66 -22.36 -19.94
CA ALA A 38 12.06 -22.15 -19.61
C ALA A 38 12.56 -20.76 -20.06
N LYS A 39 12.23 -20.35 -21.28
CA LYS A 39 12.64 -19.04 -21.79
C LYS A 39 11.90 -17.89 -21.11
N ALA A 40 10.61 -18.06 -20.85
CA ALA A 40 9.81 -17.09 -20.11
C ALA A 40 10.34 -16.89 -18.68
N THR A 41 10.75 -17.95 -17.99
CA THR A 41 11.33 -17.86 -16.65
C THR A 41 12.65 -17.07 -16.65
N GLU A 42 13.52 -17.25 -17.65
CA GLU A 42 14.74 -16.44 -17.78
C GLU A 42 14.43 -14.95 -17.96
N LEU A 43 13.51 -14.64 -18.88
CA LEU A 43 13.11 -13.27 -19.15
C LEU A 43 12.42 -12.66 -17.94
N PHE A 44 11.63 -13.43 -17.21
CA PHE A 44 10.97 -13.02 -15.99
C PHE A 44 11.98 -12.62 -14.90
N VAL A 45 12.99 -13.46 -14.63
CA VAL A 45 14.03 -13.13 -13.63
C VAL A 45 14.80 -11.86 -14.03
N GLN A 46 15.16 -11.72 -15.31
CA GLN A 46 15.81 -10.50 -15.81
C GLN A 46 14.91 -9.28 -15.68
N PHE A 47 13.62 -9.42 -16.00
CA PHE A 47 12.65 -8.35 -15.95
C PHE A 47 12.41 -7.89 -14.52
N LEU A 48 12.15 -8.82 -13.59
CA LEU A 48 11.99 -8.52 -12.16
C LEU A 48 13.21 -7.78 -11.61
N ALA A 49 14.41 -8.34 -11.80
CA ALA A 49 15.64 -7.72 -11.30
C ALA A 49 15.88 -6.31 -11.88
N THR A 50 15.65 -6.13 -13.18
CA THR A 50 15.84 -4.84 -13.84
C THR A 50 14.78 -3.83 -13.41
N HIS A 51 13.53 -4.26 -13.26
CA HIS A 51 12.42 -3.40 -12.86
C HIS A 51 12.61 -2.91 -11.43
N SER A 52 12.86 -3.83 -10.48
CA SER A 52 13.14 -3.51 -9.09
C SER A 52 14.38 -2.61 -8.94
N TYR A 53 15.46 -2.87 -9.69
CA TYR A 53 16.65 -2.01 -9.65
C TYR A 53 16.39 -0.60 -10.16
N LYS A 54 15.53 -0.43 -11.17
CA LYS A 54 15.24 0.87 -11.80
C LYS A 54 14.24 1.73 -11.03
N HIS A 55 13.30 1.11 -10.32
CA HIS A 55 12.24 1.79 -9.58
C HIS A 55 12.47 1.83 -8.07
N GLY A 56 13.36 0.98 -7.55
CA GLY A 56 13.88 1.09 -6.19
C GLY A 56 15.11 2.00 -6.10
N THR A 57 15.84 1.85 -5.00
CA THR A 57 17.05 2.64 -4.67
C THR A 57 18.28 2.23 -5.48
N GLY A 58 18.18 1.15 -6.28
CA GLY A 58 19.30 0.53 -6.97
C GLY A 58 20.05 1.45 -7.93
N LYS A 59 19.39 2.42 -8.57
CA LYS A 59 20.07 3.41 -9.44
C LYS A 59 21.09 4.26 -8.69
N GLU A 60 20.81 4.60 -7.44
CA GLU A 60 21.64 5.48 -6.61
C GLU A 60 22.70 4.65 -5.86
N THR A 61 22.26 3.54 -5.27
CA THR A 61 23.10 2.67 -4.44
C THR A 61 23.98 1.72 -5.24
N LYS A 62 23.68 1.53 -6.54
CA LYS A 62 24.28 0.51 -7.43
C LYS A 62 24.13 -0.92 -6.91
N THR A 63 23.14 -1.16 -6.06
CA THR A 63 22.87 -2.46 -5.44
C THR A 63 21.40 -2.79 -5.53
N LEU A 64 21.05 -4.04 -5.85
CA LEU A 64 19.67 -4.51 -5.75
C LEU A 64 19.46 -5.14 -4.38
N THR A 65 18.52 -4.60 -3.61
CA THR A 65 18.21 -5.06 -2.26
C THR A 65 16.89 -5.84 -2.21
N TYR A 66 16.63 -6.52 -1.10
CA TYR A 66 15.34 -7.17 -0.88
C TYR A 66 14.18 -6.17 -0.87
N SER A 67 14.37 -5.00 -0.26
CA SER A 67 13.32 -3.97 -0.19
C SER A 67 12.91 -3.50 -1.58
N ASP A 68 13.85 -3.37 -2.51
CA ASP A 68 13.53 -3.01 -3.91
C ASP A 68 12.65 -4.08 -4.60
N LEU A 69 12.86 -5.36 -4.27
CA LEU A 69 12.05 -6.47 -4.80
C LEU A 69 10.65 -6.50 -4.16
N ALA A 70 10.57 -6.32 -2.84
CA ALA A 70 9.31 -6.28 -2.10
C ALA A 70 8.44 -5.09 -2.54
N ASN A 71 9.03 -3.90 -2.70
CA ASN A 71 8.32 -2.73 -3.20
C ASN A 71 7.79 -2.95 -4.62
N ALA A 72 8.60 -3.52 -5.52
CA ALA A 72 8.15 -3.85 -6.87
C ALA A 72 6.99 -4.85 -6.89
N ALA A 73 6.96 -5.81 -5.95
CA ALA A 73 5.87 -6.78 -5.83
C ALA A 73 4.56 -6.15 -5.33
N GLU A 74 4.62 -5.06 -4.57
CA GLU A 74 3.45 -4.36 -4.04
C GLU A 74 2.93 -3.26 -4.98
N GLU A 75 3.84 -2.49 -5.57
CA GLU A 75 3.50 -1.29 -6.35
C GLU A 75 3.15 -1.61 -7.82
N SER A 76 3.54 -2.79 -8.32
CA SER A 76 3.31 -3.19 -9.70
C SER A 76 2.26 -4.28 -9.82
N GLU A 77 1.17 -4.00 -10.51
CA GLU A 77 0.12 -4.99 -10.85
C GLU A 77 0.71 -6.24 -11.53
N THR A 78 1.76 -6.07 -12.35
CA THR A 78 2.43 -7.19 -13.05
C THR A 78 3.12 -8.17 -12.09
N PHE A 79 3.51 -7.72 -10.89
CA PHE A 79 4.21 -8.52 -9.88
C PHE A 79 3.36 -8.85 -8.65
N GLN A 80 2.08 -8.47 -8.62
CA GLN A 80 1.20 -8.68 -7.47
C GLN A 80 1.07 -10.15 -7.03
N PHE A 81 1.27 -11.10 -7.95
CA PHE A 81 1.31 -12.53 -7.60
C PHE A 81 2.48 -12.91 -6.67
N LEU A 82 3.44 -12.02 -6.46
CA LEU A 82 4.58 -12.19 -5.56
C LEU A 82 4.37 -11.56 -4.19
N SER A 83 3.30 -10.79 -3.93
CA SER A 83 3.14 -10.04 -2.69
C SER A 83 3.19 -10.95 -1.44
N ASP A 84 2.60 -12.14 -1.52
CA ASP A 84 2.63 -13.13 -0.43
C ASP A 84 4.00 -13.83 -0.26
N ILE A 85 4.83 -13.79 -1.30
CA ILE A 85 6.15 -14.44 -1.35
C ILE A 85 7.26 -13.46 -0.97
N LEU A 86 7.10 -12.18 -1.29
CA LEU A 86 8.04 -11.10 -1.05
C LEU A 86 7.38 -9.98 -0.22
N PRO A 87 6.98 -10.25 1.03
CA PRO A 87 6.34 -9.23 1.87
C PRO A 87 7.33 -8.12 2.21
N LYS A 88 6.81 -6.88 2.32
CA LYS A 88 7.55 -5.78 2.97
C LYS A 88 7.79 -6.12 4.43
N LYS A 89 8.99 -5.81 4.91
CA LYS A 89 9.36 -6.02 6.31
C LYS A 89 9.02 -4.77 7.09
N ILE A 90 8.29 -4.92 8.20
CA ILE A 90 8.08 -3.89 9.20
C ILE A 90 8.84 -4.34 10.45
N LEU A 91 9.59 -3.43 11.08
CA LEU A 91 10.27 -3.75 12.33
C LEU A 91 9.21 -3.82 13.45
N ALA A 92 9.34 -4.79 14.37
CA ALA A 92 8.36 -4.94 15.44
C ALA A 92 8.21 -3.67 16.30
N SER A 93 9.30 -2.93 16.50
CA SER A 93 9.27 -1.62 17.16
C SER A 93 8.40 -0.61 16.41
N ASP A 94 8.52 -0.57 15.09
CA ASP A 94 7.79 0.39 14.25
C ASP A 94 6.31 0.04 14.24
N TYR A 95 5.99 -1.26 14.21
CA TYR A 95 4.61 -1.74 14.32
C TYR A 95 4.00 -1.45 15.70
N LEU A 96 4.75 -1.66 16.78
CA LEU A 96 4.28 -1.32 18.13
C LEU A 96 4.09 0.19 18.30
N GLN A 97 4.95 1.00 17.69
CA GLN A 97 4.78 2.45 17.69
C GLN A 97 3.54 2.85 16.91
N MET A 98 3.31 2.29 15.72
CA MET A 98 2.09 2.53 14.94
C MET A 98 0.82 2.21 15.73
N LEU A 99 0.81 1.09 16.48
CA LEU A 99 -0.33 0.75 17.34
C LEU A 99 -0.51 1.73 18.50
N LYS A 100 0.58 2.23 19.08
CA LYS A 100 0.53 3.20 20.17
C LYS A 100 0.03 4.56 19.67
N ASP A 101 0.53 5.01 18.52
CA ASP A 101 0.10 6.26 17.89
C ASP A 101 -1.37 6.21 17.45
N GLU A 102 -1.89 5.02 17.09
CA GLU A 102 -3.30 4.81 16.76
C GLU A 102 -4.18 4.85 18.02
N GLN A 103 -3.75 4.22 19.13
CA GLN A 103 -4.45 4.33 20.41
C GLN A 103 -4.47 5.76 20.97
N GLU A 104 -3.36 6.51 20.86
CA GLU A 104 -3.31 7.90 21.33
C GLU A 104 -4.24 8.80 20.53
N ARG A 105 -4.41 8.55 19.22
CA ARG A 105 -5.39 9.29 18.41
C ARG A 105 -6.82 8.95 18.76
N ASP A 106 -7.11 7.67 18.97
CA ASP A 106 -8.45 7.25 19.37
C ASP A 106 -8.80 7.81 20.76
N GLU A 107 -7.83 7.91 21.69
CA GLU A 107 -8.00 8.57 23.00
C GLU A 107 -8.17 10.09 22.89
N ASP A 108 -7.40 10.78 22.04
CA ASP A 108 -7.56 12.23 21.80
C ASP A 108 -8.92 12.56 21.16
N ASP A 109 -9.44 11.72 20.24
CA ASP A 109 -10.76 11.89 19.62
C ASP A 109 -11.91 11.67 20.64
N ASP A 110 -11.77 10.69 21.56
CA ASP A 110 -12.76 10.44 22.63
C ASP A 110 -12.76 11.60 23.67
N ASP A 111 -11.58 12.15 24.02
CA ASP A 111 -11.47 13.30 24.94
C ASP A 111 -12.06 14.59 24.32
N GLU A 112 -11.89 14.83 23.00
CA GLU A 112 -12.54 15.95 22.30
C GLU A 112 -14.08 15.79 22.25
N GLU A 113 -14.61 14.57 22.08
CA GLU A 113 -16.06 14.31 22.15
C GLU A 113 -16.61 14.52 23.59
N GLU A 114 -15.86 14.15 24.64
CA GLU A 114 -16.26 14.42 26.03
C GLU A 114 -16.19 15.92 26.40
N GLU A 115 -15.22 16.68 25.89
CA GLU A 115 -15.13 18.14 26.09
C GLU A 115 -16.26 18.92 25.37
N GLU A 116 -16.69 18.48 24.17
CA GLU A 116 -17.84 19.08 23.46
C GLU A 116 -19.18 18.78 24.16
N GLU A 117 -19.33 17.60 24.80
CA GLU A 117 -20.54 17.27 25.57
C GLU A 117 -20.63 18.06 26.90
N GLU A 118 -19.51 18.42 27.54
CA GLU A 118 -19.51 19.22 28.78
C GLU A 118 -19.71 20.73 28.53
N GLU A 119 -19.34 21.27 27.36
CA GLU A 119 -19.61 22.69 27.01
C GLU A 119 -21.09 22.97 26.67
N ASP A 120 -21.83 22.00 26.11
CA ASP A 120 -23.26 22.16 25.77
C ASP A 120 -24.18 22.15 27.02
N ASP A 121 -23.72 21.61 28.15
CA ASP A 121 -24.48 21.52 29.42
C ASP A 121 -24.34 22.78 30.32
N GLU A 122 -23.41 23.72 30.03
CA GLU A 122 -23.15 24.92 30.85
C GLU A 122 -23.95 26.19 30.44
N ASP A 123 -24.66 26.18 29.30
CA ASP A 123 -25.26 27.40 28.70
C ASP A 123 -26.76 27.67 29.01
N ASP A 124 -27.41 26.90 29.90
CA ASP A 124 -28.89 26.96 30.10
C ASP A 124 -29.35 27.70 31.39
N ASP A 125 -28.54 28.58 31.98
CA ASP A 125 -28.86 29.30 33.24
C ASP A 125 -28.52 30.82 33.19
N ASP A 126 -29.18 31.62 32.34
CA ASP A 126 -29.59 33.01 32.65
C ASP A 126 -30.22 33.70 31.41
N ASP A 127 -31.52 33.94 31.44
CA ASP A 127 -32.12 35.27 31.20
C ASP A 127 -33.65 35.16 31.13
N GLU A 128 -34.30 35.38 32.28
CA GLU A 128 -35.72 35.72 32.36
C GLU A 128 -35.88 37.24 32.61
N GLU A 129 -36.60 37.88 31.67
CA GLU A 129 -37.40 39.13 31.77
C GLU A 129 -36.68 40.50 31.70
N GLU A 130 -37.22 41.61 31.14
CA GLU A 130 -38.56 42.02 30.70
C GLU A 130 -38.50 42.98 29.50
N GLU A 131 -39.63 43.04 28.79
CA GLU A 131 -40.07 43.91 27.70
C GLU A 131 -40.13 45.41 28.09
N GLU A 132 -39.80 46.34 27.17
CA GLU A 132 -40.39 47.69 27.18
C GLU A 132 -40.84 48.11 25.78
N ASP A 133 -42.12 48.48 25.73
CA ASP A 133 -42.99 48.73 24.58
C ASP A 133 -42.58 49.92 23.67
N ASP A 134 -42.99 49.76 22.41
CA ASP A 134 -43.09 50.74 21.31
C ASP A 134 -44.04 51.94 21.60
N ASP A 135 -44.04 52.86 20.63
CA ASP A 135 -45.04 53.90 20.29
C ASP A 135 -44.66 55.36 20.65
N ASP A 136 -44.75 56.35 19.76
CA ASP A 136 -44.97 56.41 18.31
C ASP A 136 -44.89 57.90 17.88
N GLU A 137 -44.73 58.10 16.58
CA GLU A 137 -45.22 59.21 15.74
C GLU A 137 -44.47 60.55 15.52
N GLU A 138 -44.59 60.96 14.24
CA GLU A 138 -43.77 61.81 13.38
C GLU A 138 -44.28 63.27 13.21
N ASP A 139 -43.35 64.12 12.76
CA ASP A 139 -43.40 65.21 11.75
C ASP A 139 -44.33 66.45 11.84
N ASP A 140 -43.65 67.62 11.89
CA ASP A 140 -43.74 68.85 11.06
C ASP A 140 -45.09 69.41 10.53
N ASP A 141 -45.37 70.69 10.82
CA ASP A 141 -45.28 71.80 9.82
C ASP A 141 -45.71 73.19 10.40
N ASP A 142 -44.93 74.21 10.01
CA ASP A 142 -44.98 75.64 10.35
C ASP A 142 -45.98 76.45 9.47
N ASP A 143 -46.40 77.62 9.98
CA ASP A 143 -47.37 78.61 9.44
C ASP A 143 -46.81 79.51 8.29
#